data_AF-W2DHF1-F1
#
_entry.id   AF-W2DHF1-F1
#
_cell.length_a   1.000
_cell.length_b   1.000
_cell.length_c   1.000
_cell.angle_alpha   90.00
_cell.angle_beta   90.00
_cell.angle_gamma   90.00
#
_symmetry.space_group_name_H-M   'P 1'
#
loop_
_entity.id
_entity.type
_entity.pdbx_description
1 polymer ?
#
loop_
_entity_poly.entity_id
_entity_poly.type
_entity_poly.pdbx_seq_one_letter_code
_entity_poly.pdbx_strand_id
1 'polypeptide(L)'
;MLTGSEVEELLQSADEAQDPSRVVGGQKEIQSLVKALYELPARRRKILIAARLEEAPHLEISQRFGISTRMVEKEIKAALGHCAKRLERKVIQRFGPGAGKPS
;
A
#
# COMPACT_ATOMS: atom_id res chain seq x y z
N MET A 1 0.03 3.88 36.58
CA MET A 1 -0.94 4.81 35.99
C MET A 1 -0.15 6.04 35.60
N LEU A 2 -0.04 6.37 34.32
CA LEU A 2 0.61 7.61 33.89
C LEU A 2 -0.28 8.79 34.33
N THR A 3 0.33 9.83 34.88
CA THR A 3 -0.34 11.07 35.26
C THR A 3 -0.70 11.87 34.02
N GLY A 4 -1.76 12.70 34.09
CA GLY A 4 -2.21 13.51 32.94
C GLY A 4 -1.12 14.41 32.36
N SER A 5 -0.20 14.88 33.19
CA SER A 5 0.99 15.65 32.82
C SER A 5 2.04 14.85 32.03
N GLU A 6 2.23 13.57 32.35
CA GLU A 6 3.12 12.69 31.57
C GLU A 6 2.52 12.35 30.21
N VAL A 7 1.18 12.28 30.12
CA VAL A 7 0.47 12.11 28.84
C VAL A 7 0.61 13.36 27.97
N GLU A 8 0.50 14.55 28.56
CA GLU A 8 0.65 15.82 27.85
C GLU A 8 2.08 16.01 27.31
N GLU A 9 3.12 15.69 28.09
CA GLU A 9 4.52 15.74 27.61
C GLU A 9 4.80 14.74 26.47
N LEU A 10 4.19 13.55 26.52
CA LEU A 10 4.27 12.57 25.43
C LEU A 10 3.52 13.03 24.17
N LEU A 11 2.43 13.77 24.31
CA LEU A 11 1.69 14.36 23.18
C LEU A 11 2.45 15.55 22.56
N GLN A 12 3.01 16.41 23.41
CA GLN A 12 3.79 17.58 23.00
C GLN A 12 5.05 17.17 22.21
N SER A 13 5.72 16.11 22.64
CA SER A 13 6.88 15.53 21.93
C SER A 13 6.50 14.82 20.62
N ALA A 14 5.25 14.36 20.47
CA ALA A 14 4.75 13.82 19.21
C ALA A 14 4.47 14.92 18.18
N ASP A 15 4.05 16.12 18.63
CA ASP A 15 3.86 17.30 17.77
C ASP A 15 5.20 17.94 17.35
N GLU A 16 6.21 18.00 18.23
CA GLU A 16 7.57 18.44 17.85
C GLU A 16 8.27 17.46 16.88
N ALA A 17 7.83 16.20 16.84
CA ALA A 17 8.33 15.20 15.89
C ALA A 17 7.73 15.31 14.48
N GLN A 18 6.71 16.15 14.27
CA GLN A 18 6.16 16.44 12.94
C GLN A 18 6.94 17.58 12.28
N ASP A 19 8.17 17.29 11.86
CA ASP A 19 8.88 18.14 10.89
C ASP A 19 7.92 18.44 9.71
N PRO A 20 7.56 19.70 9.44
CA PRO A 20 6.64 20.07 8.36
C PRO A 20 7.06 19.48 7.01
N SER A 21 8.36 19.29 6.80
CA SER A 21 8.93 18.65 5.62
C SER A 21 8.56 17.18 5.51
N ARG A 22 8.47 16.46 6.64
CA ARG A 22 8.02 15.06 6.69
C ARG A 22 6.52 14.94 6.44
N VAL A 23 5.71 15.83 7.00
CA VAL A 23 4.25 15.84 6.77
C VAL A 23 3.94 16.14 5.30
N VAL A 24 4.57 17.17 4.73
CA VAL A 24 4.41 17.53 3.31
C VAL A 24 4.96 16.42 2.40
N GLY A 25 6.09 15.81 2.75
CA GLY A 25 6.64 14.65 2.05
C GLY A 25 5.66 13.48 2.02
N GLY A 26 5.09 13.11 3.17
CA GLY A 26 4.10 12.04 3.28
C GLY A 26 2.84 12.30 2.47
N GLN A 27 2.31 13.53 2.49
CA GLN A 27 1.15 13.91 1.67
C GLN A 27 1.44 13.79 0.16
N LYS A 28 2.63 14.21 -0.30
CA LYS A 28 3.06 14.08 -1.70
C LYS A 28 3.20 12.62 -2.13
N GLU A 29 3.71 11.75 -1.26
CA GLU A 29 3.81 10.32 -1.53
C GLU A 29 2.42 9.67 -1.68
N ILE A 30 1.49 10.01 -0.78
CA ILE A 30 0.10 9.52 -0.84
C ILE A 30 -0.56 9.97 -2.14
N GLN A 31 -0.45 11.25 -2.51
CA GLN A 31 -1.01 11.77 -3.76
C GLN A 31 -0.42 11.05 -4.99
N SER A 32 0.89 10.77 -4.98
CA SER A 32 1.56 10.03 -6.05
C SER A 32 1.05 8.59 -6.17
N LEU A 33 0.83 7.92 -5.03
CA LEU A 33 0.24 6.58 -4.99
C LEU A 33 -1.20 6.58 -5.52
N VAL A 34 -2.02 7.54 -5.08
CA VAL A 34 -3.39 7.70 -5.57
C VAL A 34 -3.39 7.88 -7.09
N LYS A 35 -2.54 8.76 -7.63
CA LYS A 35 -2.41 8.94 -9.08
C LYS A 35 -2.04 7.65 -9.79
N ALA A 36 -1.05 6.90 -9.28
CA ALA A 36 -0.65 5.61 -9.85
C ALA A 36 -1.79 4.58 -9.82
N LEU A 37 -2.58 4.54 -8.75
CA LEU A 37 -3.76 3.66 -8.69
C LEU A 37 -4.79 4.05 -9.76
N TYR A 38 -5.02 5.35 -9.98
CA TYR A 38 -5.97 5.85 -10.98
C TYR A 38 -5.55 5.62 -12.43
N GLU A 39 -4.28 5.33 -12.69
CA GLU A 39 -3.78 4.95 -14.02
C GLU A 39 -3.97 3.46 -14.33
N LEU A 40 -4.18 2.63 -13.31
CA LEU A 40 -4.51 1.22 -13.51
C LEU A 40 -5.89 1.09 -14.19
N PRO A 41 -6.07 0.09 -15.07
CA PRO A 41 -7.40 -0.31 -15.52
C PRO A 41 -8.33 -0.55 -14.33
N ALA A 42 -9.59 -0.12 -14.43
CA ALA A 42 -10.54 -0.13 -13.32
C ALA A 42 -10.63 -1.49 -12.61
N ARG A 43 -10.64 -2.59 -13.38
CA ARG A 43 -10.63 -3.96 -12.84
C ARG A 43 -9.40 -4.25 -11.98
N ARG A 44 -8.20 -3.94 -12.49
CA ARG A 44 -6.93 -4.18 -11.78
C ARG A 44 -6.84 -3.37 -10.49
N ARG A 45 -7.29 -2.11 -10.52
CA ARG A 45 -7.37 -1.26 -9.33
C ARG A 45 -8.27 -1.88 -8.27
N LYS A 46 -9.47 -2.33 -8.65
CA LYS A 46 -10.42 -2.97 -7.73
C LYS A 46 -9.85 -4.26 -7.12
N ILE A 47 -9.15 -5.08 -7.92
CA ILE A 47 -8.48 -6.29 -7.43
C ILE A 47 -7.39 -5.94 -6.39
N LEU A 48 -6.57 -4.92 -6.67
CA LEU A 48 -5.52 -4.50 -5.74
C LEU A 48 -6.10 -3.96 -4.43
N ILE A 49 -7.17 -3.15 -4.50
CA ILE A 49 -7.87 -2.63 -3.32
C ILE A 49 -8.44 -3.78 -2.49
N ALA A 50 -9.15 -4.72 -3.11
CA ALA A 50 -9.70 -5.88 -2.41
C ALA A 50 -8.61 -6.68 -1.68
N ALA A 51 -7.46 -6.88 -2.32
CA ALA A 51 -6.37 -7.69 -1.76
C ALA A 51 -5.51 -7.00 -0.70
N ARG A 52 -5.54 -5.66 -0.60
CA ARG A 52 -4.60 -4.90 0.25
C ARG A 52 -5.24 -3.93 1.21
N LEU A 53 -6.43 -3.45 0.90
CA LEU A 53 -7.21 -2.57 1.76
C LEU A 53 -8.35 -3.32 2.42
N GLU A 54 -9.05 -4.18 1.68
CA GLU A 54 -10.14 -5.01 2.23
C GLU A 54 -9.63 -6.35 2.80
N GLU A 55 -8.34 -6.66 2.61
CA GLU A 55 -7.69 -7.91 3.06
C GLU A 55 -8.40 -9.19 2.59
N ALA A 56 -9.17 -9.11 1.48
CA ALA A 56 -9.95 -10.22 0.98
C ALA A 56 -9.04 -11.36 0.48
N PRO A 57 -9.33 -12.63 0.82
CA PRO A 57 -8.57 -13.77 0.33
C PRO A 57 -8.60 -13.87 -1.20
N HIS A 58 -7.49 -14.33 -1.81
CA HIS A 58 -7.42 -14.47 -3.27
C HIS A 58 -8.54 -15.34 -3.85
N LEU A 59 -9.01 -16.35 -3.11
CA LEU A 59 -10.14 -17.19 -3.52
C LEU A 59 -11.44 -16.39 -3.62
N GLU A 60 -11.75 -15.55 -2.64
CA GLU A 60 -12.94 -14.69 -2.67
C GLU A 60 -12.85 -13.69 -3.84
N ILE A 61 -11.70 -13.05 -4.02
CA ILE A 61 -11.46 -12.13 -5.14
C ILE A 61 -11.64 -12.86 -6.48
N SER A 62 -11.15 -14.10 -6.59
CA SER A 62 -11.29 -14.92 -7.80
C SER A 62 -12.76 -15.13 -8.17
N GLN A 63 -13.61 -15.41 -7.18
CA GLN A 63 -15.05 -15.58 -7.34
C GLN A 63 -15.73 -14.26 -7.71
N ARG A 64 -15.42 -13.17 -6.98
CA ARG A 64 -15.99 -11.82 -7.21
C ARG A 64 -15.76 -11.32 -8.64
N PHE A 65 -14.62 -11.65 -9.25
CA PHE A 65 -14.22 -11.18 -10.58
C PHE A 65 -14.30 -12.24 -11.68
N GLY A 66 -14.75 -13.46 -11.38
CA GLY A 66 -14.88 -14.55 -12.36
C GLY A 66 -13.55 -14.92 -13.05
N ILE A 67 -12.45 -14.99 -12.29
CA ILE A 67 -11.12 -15.36 -12.77
C ILE A 67 -10.47 -16.41 -11.87
N SER A 68 -9.40 -17.05 -12.32
CA SER A 68 -8.63 -17.96 -11.48
C SER A 68 -7.83 -17.21 -10.41
N THR A 69 -7.57 -17.87 -9.28
CA THR A 69 -6.68 -17.36 -8.22
C THR A 69 -5.29 -16.99 -8.75
N ARG A 70 -4.75 -17.78 -9.70
CA ARG A 70 -3.50 -17.47 -10.42
C ARG A 70 -3.59 -16.14 -11.18
N MET A 71 -4.72 -15.83 -11.79
CA MET A 71 -4.92 -14.55 -12.47
C MET A 71 -5.02 -13.40 -11.46
N VAL A 72 -5.66 -13.61 -10.31
CA VAL A 72 -5.69 -12.62 -9.21
C VAL A 72 -4.27 -12.25 -8.79
N GLU A 73 -3.40 -13.24 -8.55
CA GLU A 73 -1.99 -13.00 -8.20
C GLU A 73 -1.24 -12.21 -9.28
N LYS A 74 -1.47 -12.56 -10.55
CA LYS A 74 -0.86 -11.86 -11.69
C LYS A 74 -1.32 -10.39 -11.75
N GLU A 75 -2.61 -10.14 -11.55
CA GLU A 75 -3.18 -8.80 -11.52
C GLU A 75 -2.61 -7.97 -10.35
N ILE A 76 -2.51 -8.54 -9.16
CA ILE A 76 -1.91 -7.89 -7.98
C ILE A 76 -0.44 -7.57 -8.24
N LYS A 77 0.35 -8.54 -8.75
CA LYS A 77 1.77 -8.33 -9.08
C LYS A 77 1.95 -7.21 -10.10
N ALA A 78 1.12 -7.19 -11.15
CA ALA A 78 1.16 -6.14 -12.17
C ALA A 78 0.79 -4.76 -11.58
N ALA A 79 -0.21 -4.71 -10.70
CA ALA A 79 -0.63 -3.48 -10.05
C ALA A 79 0.45 -2.91 -9.12
N LEU A 80 1.07 -3.76 -8.29
CA LEU A 80 2.17 -3.37 -7.41
C LEU A 80 3.40 -2.91 -8.20
N GLY A 81 3.74 -3.61 -9.29
CA GLY A 81 4.83 -3.21 -10.18
C GLY A 81 4.61 -1.83 -10.81
N HIS A 82 3.38 -1.54 -11.24
CA HIS A 82 3.02 -0.22 -11.75
C HIS A 82 3.16 0.87 -10.68
N CYS A 83 2.59 0.65 -9.48
CA CYS A 83 2.68 1.62 -8.38
C CYS A 83 4.13 1.90 -8.00
N ALA A 84 4.94 0.85 -7.87
CA ALA A 84 6.34 0.98 -7.50
C ALA A 84 7.17 1.73 -8.56
N LYS A 85 6.94 1.45 -9.85
CA LYS A 85 7.56 2.22 -10.94
C LYS A 85 7.21 3.70 -10.87
N ARG A 86 5.94 4.03 -10.56
CA ARG A 86 5.46 5.41 -10.45
C ARG A 86 5.98 6.15 -9.22
N LEU A 87 6.32 5.42 -8.16
CA LEU A 87 6.88 5.97 -6.92
C LEU A 87 8.41 5.85 -6.86
N GLU A 88 9.05 5.34 -7.92
CA GLU A 88 10.50 5.04 -7.95
C GLU A 88 10.96 4.14 -6.79
N ARG A 89 10.07 3.25 -6.34
CA ARG A 89 10.35 2.30 -5.25
C ARG A 89 10.68 0.93 -5.79
N LYS A 90 11.55 0.21 -5.08
CA LYS A 90 11.81 -1.22 -5.34
C LYS A 90 10.66 -2.06 -4.79
N VAL A 91 10.10 -2.94 -5.62
CA VAL A 91 9.16 -3.97 -5.13
C VAL A 91 9.97 -5.11 -4.55
N ILE A 92 9.75 -5.40 -3.27
CA ILE A 92 10.30 -6.60 -2.64
C ILE A 92 9.24 -7.71 -2.80
N GLN A 93 9.57 -8.74 -3.59
CA GLN A 93 8.80 -9.98 -3.61
C GLN A 93 8.90 -10.59 -2.22
N ARG A 94 7.80 -10.61 -1.44
CA ARG A 94 7.81 -11.24 -0.11
C ARG A 94 7.50 -12.73 -0.14
N PHE A 95 6.87 -13.23 -1.20
CA PHE A 95 6.38 -14.61 -1.29
C PHE A 95 6.50 -15.16 -2.72
N GLY A 96 6.63 -16.49 -2.87
CA GLY A 96 6.75 -17.20 -4.15
C GLY A 96 8.19 -17.40 -4.67
N PRO A 97 8.39 -18.06 -5.83
CA PRO A 97 9.71 -18.25 -6.42
C PRO A 97 10.37 -16.90 -6.71
N GLY A 98 11.47 -16.60 -6.01
CA GLY A 98 12.14 -15.29 -6.07
C GLY A 98 11.85 -14.34 -4.90
N ALA A 99 11.17 -14.81 -3.85
CA ALA A 99 11.01 -14.07 -2.60
C ALA A 99 12.37 -13.57 -2.06
N GLY A 100 12.40 -12.31 -1.60
CA GLY A 100 13.59 -11.62 -1.11
C GLY A 100 14.39 -10.84 -2.16
N LYS A 101 14.10 -11.00 -3.46
CA LYS A 101 14.81 -10.30 -4.53
C LYS A 101 14.09 -8.99 -4.92
N PRO A 102 14.81 -7.85 -5.07
CA PRO A 102 14.23 -6.66 -5.67
C PRO A 102 13.85 -6.96 -7.13
N SER A 103 12.61 -6.59 -7.51
CA SER A 103 12.16 -6.62 -8.92
C SER A 103 12.60 -5.37 -9.67
#